data_AF-A0A2A5E6E3-F1
#
_entry.id   AF-A0A2A5E6E3-F1
#
_cell.length_a   1.000
_cell.length_b   1.000
_cell.length_c   1.000
_cell.angle_alpha   90.00
_cell.angle_beta   90.00
_cell.angle_gamma   90.00
#
_symmetry.space_group_name_H-M   'P 1'
#
loop_
_entity.id
_entity.type
_entity.pdbx_description
1 polymer ?
#
loop_
_entity_poly.entity_id
_entity_poly.type
_entity_poly.pdbx_seq_one_letter_code
_entity_poly.pdbx_strand_id
1 'polypeptide(L)'
;MNRLTTSIIALIIVATSAVATYSYLPDYLSKKMNRHLVKIYGRDLTYKEISLNDSLTLNHQAFRILKDDTLSGFSIITRALGCQIGGCDKPAKDTTSFEQFFFVTAFDKHKNIKRVRILEYTSNHGYQIASRGWLKQFEKGKSFQVGKNIDVISGATISVNSITQNVNEQLAIIHSMDRE
;
A
#
# COMPACT_ATOMS: atom_id res chain seq x y z
N MET A 1 -10.41 67.84 -27.25
CA MET A 1 -10.73 67.11 -26.01
C MET A 1 -11.07 65.68 -26.39
N ASN A 2 -10.59 64.70 -25.60
CA ASN A 2 -10.79 63.23 -25.70
C ASN A 2 -9.67 62.45 -26.39
N ARG A 3 -8.66 62.08 -25.59
CA ARG A 3 -7.79 60.92 -25.84
C ARG A 3 -8.48 59.69 -25.26
N LEU A 4 -8.91 58.76 -26.11
CA LEU A 4 -9.35 57.43 -25.70
C LEU A 4 -8.09 56.61 -25.35
N THR A 5 -7.84 56.40 -24.06
CA THR A 5 -6.79 55.50 -23.59
C THR A 5 -7.28 54.05 -23.70
N THR A 6 -6.64 53.30 -24.59
CA THR A 6 -6.76 51.84 -24.74
C THR A 6 -6.37 51.14 -23.44
N SER A 7 -7.31 50.45 -22.80
CA SER A 7 -7.03 49.49 -21.72
C SER A 7 -7.05 48.09 -22.31
N ILE A 8 -5.86 47.52 -22.55
CA ILE A 8 -5.71 46.11 -22.94
C ILE A 8 -5.73 45.30 -21.66
N ILE A 9 -6.84 44.62 -21.37
CA ILE A 9 -6.94 43.65 -20.28
C ILE A 9 -6.23 42.38 -20.77
N ALA A 10 -5.00 42.15 -20.32
CA ALA A 10 -4.29 40.90 -20.53
C ALA A 10 -4.89 39.81 -19.63
N LEU A 11 -5.75 38.97 -20.20
CA LEU A 11 -6.30 37.79 -19.52
C LEU A 11 -5.19 36.73 -19.44
N ILE A 12 -4.48 36.70 -18.31
CA ILE A 12 -3.50 35.64 -18.02
C ILE A 12 -4.28 34.36 -17.72
N ILE A 13 -4.45 33.52 -18.75
CA ILE A 13 -4.95 32.16 -18.59
C ILE A 13 -3.82 31.33 -17.98
N VAL A 14 -3.79 31.23 -16.66
CA VAL A 14 -2.94 30.26 -15.97
C VAL A 14 -3.54 28.88 -16.25
N ALA A 15 -3.02 28.20 -17.26
CA ALA A 15 -3.31 26.81 -17.53
C ALA A 15 -2.69 25.97 -16.39
N THR A 16 -3.46 25.76 -15.32
CA THR A 16 -3.09 24.77 -14.29
C THR A 16 -3.29 23.39 -14.90
N SER A 17 -2.22 22.80 -15.45
CA SER A 17 -2.21 21.37 -15.77
C SER A 17 -2.32 20.61 -14.46
N ALA A 18 -3.51 20.10 -14.16
CA ALA A 18 -3.70 19.12 -13.11
C ALA A 18 -2.95 17.85 -13.55
N VAL A 19 -1.72 17.68 -13.04
CA VAL A 19 -0.97 16.43 -13.22
C VAL A 19 -1.69 15.39 -12.38
N ALA A 20 -2.53 14.58 -13.01
CA ALA A 20 -3.12 13.43 -12.36
C ALA A 20 -1.98 12.48 -11.97
N THR A 21 -1.75 12.28 -10.68
CA THR A 21 -0.83 11.27 -10.18
C THR A 21 -1.44 9.91 -10.50
N TYR A 22 -0.93 9.25 -11.53
CA TYR A 22 -1.41 7.93 -11.92
C TYR A 22 -0.89 6.88 -10.91
N SER A 23 -1.80 6.23 -10.19
CA SER A 23 -1.46 5.08 -9.35
C SER A 23 -1.63 3.78 -10.12
N TYR A 24 -0.67 2.87 -10.01
CA TYR A 24 -0.79 1.51 -10.56
C TYR A 24 -1.73 0.62 -9.73
N LEU A 25 -2.17 1.09 -8.56
CA LEU A 25 -3.09 0.38 -7.67
C LEU A 25 -4.49 1.00 -7.74
N PRO A 26 -5.58 0.20 -7.63
CA PRO A 26 -6.93 0.73 -7.68
C PRO A 26 -7.23 1.76 -6.58
N ASP A 27 -7.70 2.96 -6.97
CA ASP A 27 -7.94 4.09 -6.06
C ASP A 27 -8.88 3.78 -4.89
N TYR A 28 -9.84 2.88 -5.07
CA TYR A 28 -10.79 2.50 -4.02
C TYR A 28 -10.11 1.84 -2.82
N LEU A 29 -8.88 1.30 -2.98
CA LEU A 29 -8.10 0.71 -1.90
C LEU A 29 -7.75 1.74 -0.82
N SER A 30 -7.56 3.01 -1.18
CA SER A 30 -7.34 4.09 -0.21
C SER A 30 -8.52 4.23 0.77
N LYS A 31 -9.75 4.10 0.28
CA LYS A 31 -10.96 4.09 1.11
C LYS A 31 -10.99 2.87 2.04
N LYS A 32 -10.56 1.69 1.56
CA LYS A 32 -10.45 0.48 2.39
C LYS A 32 -9.38 0.64 3.47
N MET A 33 -8.20 1.15 3.09
CA MET A 33 -7.10 1.49 4.00
C MET A 33 -7.58 2.43 5.11
N ASN A 34 -8.27 3.52 4.77
CA ASN A 34 -8.73 4.51 5.75
C ASN A 34 -9.55 3.87 6.89
N ARG A 35 -10.45 2.92 6.58
CA ARG A 35 -11.23 2.19 7.60
C ARG A 35 -10.38 1.42 8.61
N HIS A 36 -9.17 1.04 8.24
CA HIS A 36 -8.20 0.41 9.13
C HIS A 36 -7.36 1.44 9.87
N LEU A 37 -6.89 2.50 9.18
CA LEU A 37 -6.05 3.53 9.77
C LEU A 37 -6.76 4.29 10.89
N VAL A 38 -8.06 4.58 10.75
CA VAL A 38 -8.81 5.28 11.80
C VAL A 38 -8.87 4.53 13.13
N LYS A 39 -8.70 3.19 13.09
CA LYS A 39 -8.65 2.34 14.29
C LYS A 39 -7.27 2.33 14.97
N ILE A 40 -6.26 2.84 14.28
CA ILE A 40 -4.85 2.84 14.73
C ILE A 40 -4.46 4.26 15.17
N TYR A 41 -4.77 5.27 14.36
CA TYR A 41 -4.35 6.66 14.58
C TYR A 41 -5.48 7.58 15.06
N GLY A 42 -6.72 7.11 15.10
CA GLY A 42 -7.91 7.91 15.44
C GLY A 42 -8.62 8.47 14.20
N ARG A 43 -9.69 9.26 14.42
CA ARG A 43 -10.47 9.89 13.33
C ARG A 43 -9.75 11.13 12.76
N ASP A 44 -10.32 11.67 11.69
CA ASP A 44 -9.91 12.95 11.07
C ASP A 44 -8.46 12.96 10.56
N LEU A 45 -8.09 11.84 9.91
CA LEU A 45 -6.77 11.64 9.32
C LEU A 45 -6.69 12.28 7.94
N THR A 46 -5.55 12.90 7.66
CA THR A 46 -5.13 13.27 6.31
C THR A 46 -3.97 12.36 5.89
N TYR A 47 -3.99 11.83 4.68
CA TYR A 47 -2.89 11.02 4.14
C TYR A 47 -2.31 11.66 2.89
N LYS A 48 -0.99 11.86 2.87
CA LYS A 48 -0.25 12.43 1.74
C LYS A 48 0.60 11.34 1.11
N GLU A 49 0.44 11.12 -0.19
CA GLU A 49 1.21 10.12 -0.93
C GLU A 49 2.71 10.48 -0.94
N ILE A 50 3.56 9.46 -0.90
CA ILE A 50 5.01 9.56 -0.99
C ILE A 50 5.41 9.05 -2.37
N SER A 51 6.20 9.85 -3.09
CA SER A 51 6.76 9.43 -4.37
C SER A 51 7.73 8.27 -4.15
N LEU A 52 7.56 7.19 -4.89
CA LEU A 52 8.47 6.05 -4.95
C LEU A 52 9.06 5.98 -6.36
N ASN A 53 10.19 5.28 -6.52
CA ASN A 53 10.73 5.01 -7.85
C ASN A 53 9.77 4.12 -8.68
N ASP A 54 9.91 4.18 -10.01
CA ASP A 54 8.98 3.54 -10.95
C ASP A 54 8.84 2.03 -10.74
N SER A 55 9.90 1.33 -10.33
CA SER A 55 9.84 -0.11 -10.08
C SER A 55 9.01 -0.45 -8.84
N LEU A 56 9.09 0.37 -7.79
CA LEU A 56 8.32 0.18 -6.56
C LEU A 56 6.86 0.59 -6.71
N THR A 57 6.56 1.66 -7.46
CA THR A 57 5.18 2.14 -7.65
C THR A 57 4.28 1.12 -8.36
N LEU A 58 4.86 0.16 -9.10
CA LEU A 58 4.12 -0.95 -9.70
C LEU A 58 3.34 -1.76 -8.67
N ASN A 59 3.89 -1.96 -7.47
CA ASN A 59 3.25 -2.81 -6.45
C ASN A 59 3.00 -2.11 -5.12
N HIS A 60 3.60 -0.94 -4.88
CA HIS A 60 3.50 -0.23 -3.61
C HIS A 60 2.99 1.19 -3.79
N GLN A 61 2.08 1.60 -2.90
CA GLN A 61 1.67 2.99 -2.76
C GLN A 61 1.84 3.41 -1.30
N ALA A 62 2.74 4.35 -1.05
CA ALA A 62 3.15 4.76 0.28
C ALA A 62 2.56 6.12 0.67
N PHE A 63 2.25 6.29 1.96
CA PHE A 63 1.58 7.47 2.49
C PHE A 63 2.17 7.91 3.83
N ARG A 64 2.33 9.22 4.01
CA ARG A 64 2.44 9.87 5.33
C ARG A 64 1.05 10.03 5.92
N ILE A 65 0.86 9.64 7.17
CA ILE A 65 -0.40 9.77 7.89
C ILE A 65 -0.29 10.93 8.88
N LEU A 66 -1.14 11.93 8.68
CA LEU A 66 -1.18 13.17 9.46
C LEU A 66 -2.49 13.23 10.26
N LYS A 67 -2.39 13.70 11.49
CA LYS A 67 -3.53 14.08 12.33
C LYS A 67 -3.26 15.49 12.83
N ASP A 68 -4.18 16.42 12.57
CA ASP A 68 -4.00 17.84 12.91
C ASP A 68 -2.64 18.37 12.40
N ASP A 69 -2.32 18.07 11.13
CA ASP A 69 -1.04 18.33 10.45
C ASP A 69 0.22 17.73 11.10
N THR A 70 0.07 16.93 12.16
CA THR A 70 1.17 16.25 12.85
C THR A 70 1.34 14.82 12.35
N LEU A 71 2.58 14.43 12.05
CA LEU A 71 2.92 13.06 11.63
C LEU A 71 2.54 12.05 12.72
N SER A 72 1.56 11.20 12.41
CA SER A 72 1.12 10.10 13.26
C SER A 72 1.76 8.76 12.88
N GLY A 73 2.15 8.61 11.62
CA GLY A 73 2.81 7.39 11.12
C GLY A 73 2.83 7.32 9.60
N PHE A 74 3.00 6.10 9.11
CA PHE A 74 3.04 5.80 7.68
C PHE A 74 2.08 4.65 7.34
N SER A 75 1.79 4.51 6.05
CA SER A 75 1.02 3.38 5.54
C SER A 75 1.51 3.02 4.14
N ILE A 76 1.52 1.73 3.81
CA ILE A 76 1.77 1.25 2.45
C ILE A 76 0.65 0.29 2.04
N ILE A 77 0.02 0.55 0.89
CA ILE A 77 -0.84 -0.40 0.19
C ILE A 77 0.02 -1.21 -0.77
N THR A 78 -0.21 -2.52 -0.85
CA THR A 78 0.58 -3.39 -1.72
C THR A 78 -0.24 -4.45 -2.42
N ARG A 79 0.08 -4.66 -3.70
CA ARG A 79 -0.36 -5.81 -4.51
C ARG A 79 0.61 -6.96 -4.32
N ALA A 80 0.09 -8.15 -3.99
CA ALA A 80 0.87 -9.37 -3.79
C ALA A 80 0.23 -10.56 -4.53
N LEU A 81 1.01 -11.63 -4.70
CA LEU A 81 0.64 -12.83 -5.44
C LEU A 81 -0.03 -13.86 -4.51
N GLY A 82 -1.18 -14.36 -4.92
CA GLY A 82 -1.93 -15.46 -4.31
C GLY A 82 -1.71 -16.82 -4.99
N CYS A 83 -2.54 -17.81 -4.67
CA CYS A 83 -2.51 -19.14 -5.31
C CYS A 83 -2.77 -19.05 -6.83
N GLN A 84 -2.41 -20.11 -7.55
CA GLN A 84 -2.66 -20.22 -8.99
C GLN A 84 -4.17 -20.29 -9.28
N ILE A 85 -4.59 -19.63 -10.36
CA ILE A 85 -5.93 -19.72 -10.92
C ILE A 85 -6.22 -21.19 -11.26
N GLY A 86 -7.23 -21.77 -10.62
CA GLY A 86 -7.61 -23.18 -10.80
C GLY A 86 -7.10 -24.16 -9.75
N GLY A 87 -6.44 -23.67 -8.69
CA GLY A 87 -6.05 -24.44 -7.52
C GLY A 87 -4.57 -24.84 -7.52
N CYS A 88 -4.03 -25.01 -6.31
CA CYS A 88 -2.62 -25.31 -6.07
C CYS A 88 -2.27 -26.81 -6.28
N ASP A 89 -3.25 -27.65 -6.66
CA ASP A 89 -3.10 -29.10 -6.88
C ASP A 89 -2.78 -29.48 -8.34
N LYS A 90 -2.82 -28.52 -9.26
CA LYS A 90 -2.54 -28.77 -10.69
C LYS A 90 -1.13 -28.31 -11.06
N PRO A 91 -0.39 -29.08 -11.89
CA PRO A 91 0.89 -28.62 -12.39
C PRO A 91 0.69 -27.32 -13.18
N ALA A 92 1.54 -26.32 -12.91
CA ALA A 92 1.51 -25.02 -13.54
C ALA A 92 1.69 -25.16 -15.06
N LYS A 93 0.57 -25.23 -15.80
CA LYS A 93 0.60 -25.27 -17.26
C LYS A 93 0.91 -23.91 -17.89
N ASP A 94 0.81 -22.83 -17.11
CA ASP A 94 1.18 -21.48 -17.55
C ASP A 94 1.61 -20.61 -16.37
N THR A 95 2.78 -19.98 -16.47
CA THR A 95 3.44 -19.19 -15.41
C THR A 95 2.76 -17.85 -15.12
N THR A 96 1.67 -17.54 -15.81
CA THR A 96 1.03 -16.22 -15.90
C THR A 96 -0.30 -16.11 -15.15
N SER A 97 -0.69 -17.12 -14.38
CA SER A 97 -2.05 -17.23 -13.82
C SER A 97 -2.07 -17.29 -12.29
N PHE A 98 -1.44 -16.33 -11.60
CA PHE A 98 -1.62 -16.17 -10.15
C PHE A 98 -2.78 -15.21 -9.87
N GLU A 99 -3.61 -15.56 -8.89
CA GLU A 99 -4.53 -14.59 -8.31
C GLU A 99 -3.73 -13.51 -7.57
N GLN A 100 -4.33 -12.35 -7.37
CA GLN A 100 -3.71 -11.25 -6.65
C GLN A 100 -4.54 -10.88 -5.43
N PHE A 101 -3.87 -10.30 -4.44
CA PHE A 101 -4.53 -9.67 -3.32
C PHE A 101 -3.86 -8.35 -2.98
N PHE A 102 -4.61 -7.50 -2.30
CA PHE A 102 -4.16 -6.21 -1.83
C PHE A 102 -4.18 -6.19 -0.32
N PHE A 103 -3.11 -5.68 0.28
CA PHE A 103 -3.01 -5.52 1.72
C PHE A 103 -2.44 -4.15 2.08
N VAL A 104 -2.64 -3.77 3.33
CA VAL A 104 -2.08 -2.55 3.91
C VAL A 104 -1.21 -2.90 5.10
N THR A 105 -0.08 -2.19 5.21
CA THR A 105 0.73 -2.14 6.41
C THR A 105 0.76 -0.72 6.96
N ALA A 106 0.42 -0.58 8.24
CA ALA A 106 0.46 0.66 8.98
C ALA A 106 1.66 0.67 9.92
N PHE A 107 2.42 1.76 9.92
CA PHE A 107 3.64 1.97 10.70
C PHE A 107 3.52 3.16 11.64
N ASP A 108 4.06 3.08 12.85
CA ASP A 108 4.15 4.27 13.70
C ASP A 108 5.19 5.28 13.18
N LYS A 109 5.27 6.45 13.83
CA LYS A 109 6.27 7.49 13.54
C LYS A 109 7.73 7.01 13.67
N HIS A 110 7.97 5.91 14.39
CA HIS A 110 9.27 5.28 14.54
C HIS A 110 9.49 4.13 13.54
N LYS A 111 8.62 4.03 12.52
CA LYS A 111 8.70 3.08 11.42
C LYS A 111 8.53 1.62 11.85
N ASN A 112 7.97 1.37 13.03
CA ASN A 112 7.62 0.01 13.46
C ASN A 112 6.23 -0.35 12.97
N ILE A 113 6.04 -1.60 12.54
CA ILE A 113 4.75 -2.10 12.09
C ILE A 113 3.76 -2.11 13.26
N LYS A 114 2.67 -1.36 13.11
CA LYS A 114 1.51 -1.38 14.01
C LYS A 114 0.46 -2.37 13.57
N ARG A 115 0.31 -2.57 12.26
CA ARG A 115 -0.70 -3.49 11.71
C ARG A 115 -0.48 -3.89 10.28
N VAL A 116 -0.78 -5.16 9.97
CA VAL A 116 -0.98 -5.66 8.60
C VAL A 116 -2.42 -6.13 8.42
N ARG A 117 -3.07 -5.78 7.30
CA ARG A 117 -4.45 -6.19 6.97
C ARG A 117 -4.63 -6.45 5.49
N ILE A 118 -5.27 -7.56 5.15
CA ILE A 118 -5.78 -7.79 3.79
C ILE A 118 -6.95 -6.82 3.52
N LEU A 119 -6.85 -6.05 2.44
CA LEU A 119 -7.89 -5.13 1.96
C LEU A 119 -8.85 -5.81 0.99
N GLU A 120 -8.32 -6.71 0.17
CA GLU A 120 -9.05 -7.48 -0.82
C GLU A 120 -8.28 -8.75 -1.18
N TYR A 121 -8.97 -9.87 -1.22
CA TYR A 121 -8.44 -11.12 -1.75
C TYR A 121 -9.62 -11.90 -2.33
N THR A 122 -9.63 -12.10 -3.65
CA THR A 122 -10.73 -12.72 -4.39
C THR A 122 -10.57 -14.23 -4.56
N SER A 123 -9.56 -14.84 -3.92
CA SER A 123 -9.31 -16.27 -4.02
C SER A 123 -10.23 -17.11 -3.14
N ASN A 124 -10.62 -18.26 -3.66
CA ASN A 124 -11.28 -19.31 -2.90
C ASN A 124 -10.30 -20.18 -2.08
N HIS A 125 -8.98 -20.03 -2.29
CA HIS A 125 -7.93 -20.81 -1.63
C HIS A 125 -6.88 -19.89 -0.96
N GLY A 126 -6.33 -20.32 0.17
CA GLY A 126 -5.29 -19.54 0.87
C GLY A 126 -5.77 -18.28 1.60
N TYR A 127 -7.09 -18.07 1.73
CA TYR A 127 -7.68 -16.96 2.50
C TYR A 127 -7.25 -16.94 3.98
N GLN A 128 -6.68 -18.03 4.49
CA GLN A 128 -6.13 -18.12 5.85
C GLN A 128 -5.11 -17.02 6.17
N ILE A 129 -4.41 -16.45 5.17
CA ILE A 129 -3.52 -15.29 5.36
C ILE A 129 -4.27 -14.05 5.87
N ALA A 130 -5.59 -13.95 5.67
CA ALA A 130 -6.43 -12.85 6.14
C ALA A 130 -6.77 -12.96 7.65
N SER A 131 -6.40 -14.07 8.29
CA SER A 131 -6.55 -14.26 9.73
C SER A 131 -5.84 -13.15 10.51
N ARG A 132 -6.60 -12.47 11.39
CA ARG A 132 -6.04 -11.45 12.30
C ARG A 132 -4.95 -12.02 13.20
N GLY A 133 -5.08 -13.28 13.61
CA GLY A 133 -4.10 -13.95 14.47
C GLY A 133 -2.79 -14.18 13.72
N TRP A 134 -2.87 -14.68 12.49
CA TRP A 134 -1.69 -14.93 11.67
C TRP A 134 -0.97 -13.63 11.28
N LEU A 135 -1.70 -12.60 10.85
CA LEU A 135 -1.13 -11.30 10.47
C LEU A 135 -0.43 -10.55 11.62
N LYS A 136 -0.75 -10.84 12.88
CA LYS A 136 -0.08 -10.24 14.05
C LYS A 136 1.39 -10.65 14.16
N GLN A 137 1.83 -11.68 13.46
CA GLN A 137 3.24 -12.09 13.47
C GLN A 137 4.15 -10.98 12.91
N PHE A 138 3.66 -10.21 11.94
CA PHE A 138 4.36 -9.05 11.39
C PHE A 138 4.49 -7.86 12.35
N GLU A 139 3.77 -7.86 13.49
CA GLU A 139 3.87 -6.80 14.51
C GLU A 139 5.03 -7.07 15.50
N LYS A 140 5.73 -8.22 15.39
CA LYS A 140 6.69 -8.72 16.39
C LYS A 140 8.16 -8.62 15.98
N GLY A 141 8.51 -7.79 15.00
CA GLY A 141 9.90 -7.71 14.54
C GLY A 141 10.14 -6.70 13.43
N LYS A 142 11.34 -6.78 12.85
CA LYS A 142 11.81 -5.91 11.76
C LYS A 142 12.33 -6.70 10.54
N SER A 143 12.21 -8.02 10.57
CA SER A 143 12.55 -8.91 9.46
C SER A 143 11.79 -10.21 9.65
N PHE A 144 11.24 -10.73 8.56
CA PHE A 144 10.30 -11.84 8.59
C PHE A 144 10.72 -12.95 7.64
N GLN A 145 10.66 -14.19 8.12
CA GLN A 145 11.01 -15.38 7.38
C GLN A 145 9.98 -16.47 7.67
N VAL A 146 9.41 -17.01 6.60
CA VAL A 146 8.46 -18.12 6.64
C VAL A 146 9.12 -19.36 7.25
N GLY A 147 8.40 -20.03 8.14
CA GLY A 147 8.89 -21.20 8.88
C GLY A 147 9.82 -20.88 10.05
N LYS A 148 10.19 -19.61 10.26
CA LYS A 148 11.00 -19.16 11.40
C LYS A 148 10.21 -18.30 12.37
N ASN A 149 9.79 -17.13 11.92
CA ASN A 149 9.00 -16.18 12.72
C ASN A 149 7.70 -15.76 12.02
N ILE A 150 7.39 -16.37 10.88
CA ILE A 150 6.09 -16.38 10.24
C ILE A 150 5.67 -17.83 10.04
N ASP A 151 4.54 -18.21 10.62
CA ASP A 151 4.00 -19.56 10.49
C ASP A 151 3.67 -19.90 9.04
N VAL A 152 4.00 -21.14 8.64
CA VAL A 152 3.53 -21.72 7.38
C VAL A 152 2.01 -21.90 7.41
N ILE A 153 1.38 -21.84 6.24
CA ILE A 153 -0.04 -22.18 6.06
C ILE A 153 -0.14 -23.22 4.96
N SER A 154 -0.66 -24.39 5.31
CA SER A 154 -0.90 -25.47 4.35
C SER A 154 -1.83 -25.02 3.23
N GLY A 155 -1.45 -25.28 1.97
CA GLY A 155 -2.23 -24.87 0.79
C GLY A 155 -2.19 -23.37 0.47
N ALA A 156 -1.37 -22.57 1.16
CA ALA A 156 -1.24 -21.12 0.92
C ALA A 156 0.22 -20.67 0.76
N THR A 157 1.13 -21.59 0.38
CA THR A 157 2.59 -21.35 0.32
C THR A 157 2.95 -20.12 -0.51
N ILE A 158 2.33 -19.93 -1.66
CA ILE A 158 2.61 -18.78 -2.55
C ILE A 158 2.21 -17.48 -1.86
N SER A 159 0.99 -17.41 -1.33
CA SER A 159 0.49 -16.21 -0.67
C SER A 159 1.27 -15.86 0.60
N VAL A 160 1.66 -16.87 1.39
CA VAL A 160 2.49 -16.71 2.60
C VAL A 160 3.87 -16.15 2.26
N ASN A 161 4.54 -16.71 1.24
CA ASN A 161 5.84 -16.20 0.81
C ASN A 161 5.72 -14.79 0.23
N SER A 162 4.71 -14.55 -0.62
CA SER A 162 4.53 -13.25 -1.28
C SER A 162 4.29 -12.12 -0.27
N ILE A 163 3.34 -12.28 0.67
CA ILE A 163 3.11 -11.24 1.68
C ILE A 163 4.33 -11.04 2.59
N THR A 164 5.03 -12.10 2.96
CA THR A 164 6.21 -12.00 3.83
C THR A 164 7.34 -11.22 3.15
N GLN A 165 7.61 -11.52 1.88
CA GLN A 165 8.59 -10.78 1.08
C GLN A 165 8.19 -9.30 0.95
N ASN A 166 6.94 -9.02 0.60
CA ASN A 166 6.45 -7.66 0.43
C ASN A 166 6.48 -6.86 1.74
N VAL A 167 6.21 -7.47 2.90
CA VAL A 167 6.33 -6.77 4.20
C VAL A 167 7.79 -6.40 4.51
N ASN A 168 8.75 -7.27 4.18
CA ASN A 168 10.17 -6.94 4.31
C ASN A 168 10.58 -5.80 3.36
N GLU A 169 10.08 -5.82 2.13
CA GLU A 169 10.32 -4.75 1.15
C GLU A 169 9.73 -3.41 1.63
N GLN A 170 8.51 -3.42 2.17
CA GLN A 170 7.90 -2.23 2.77
C GLN A 170 8.72 -1.65 3.93
N LEU A 171 9.32 -2.51 4.77
CA LEU A 171 10.24 -2.04 5.82
C LEU A 171 11.46 -1.36 5.21
N ALA A 172 12.05 -1.92 4.15
CA ALA A 172 13.17 -1.31 3.45
C ALA A 172 12.80 0.04 2.82
N ILE A 173 11.62 0.13 2.20
CA ILE A 173 11.05 1.37 1.64
C ILE A 173 10.89 2.43 2.73
N ILE A 174 10.23 2.10 3.85
CA ILE A 174 10.00 3.07 4.91
C ILE A 174 11.31 3.53 5.55
N HIS A 175 12.28 2.63 5.74
CA HIS A 175 13.58 2.99 6.32
C HIS A 175 14.51 3.75 5.35
N SER A 176 14.28 3.73 4.04
CA SER A 176 15.04 4.57 3.11
C SER A 176 14.63 6.04 3.12
N MET A 177 13.41 6.34 3.57
CA MET A 177 12.82 7.70 3.59
C MET A 177 13.42 8.67 4.62
N ASP A 178 14.39 8.25 5.45
CA ASP A 178 15.12 9.16 6.38
C ASP A 178 16.33 9.84 5.72
N ARG A 179 16.61 9.53 4.44
CA ARG A 179 17.84 9.97 3.75
C ARG A 179 17.63 11.13 2.77
N GLU A 180 16.51 11.83 2.87
CA GLU A 180 16.17 13.04 2.09
C GLU A 180 15.92 14.21 3.05
#